data_AF-A0A1H6VEK6-F1
#
_entry.id   AF-A0A1H6VEK6-F1
#
_cell.length_a   1.000
_cell.length_b   1.000
_cell.length_c   1.000
_cell.angle_alpha   90.00
_cell.angle_beta   90.00
_cell.angle_gamma   90.00
#
_symmetry.space_group_name_H-M   'P 1'
#
loop_
_entity.id
_entity.type
_entity.pdbx_description
1 polymer ?
#
loop_
_entity_poly.entity_id
_entity_poly.type
_entity_poly.pdbx_seq_one_letter_code
_entity_poly.pdbx_strand_id
1 'polypeptide(L)'
;MYVNRRELSVTLHPLKLVLSIAAGIWLGFLAVLLTAWLVYNALPAEQTQALKNTASELTTPPAAKANPESDNPMFDQYRQILREGEARQAEQVEQAERQRNFNGPKCQFWMQQNQTAPSEKSRAAIYQFCG
;
A
#
# COMPACT_ATOMS: atom_id res chain seq x y z
N MET A 1 -21.14 26.25 -7.17
CA MET A 1 -19.68 26.46 -7.18
C MET A 1 -19.10 25.65 -8.33
N TYR A 2 -18.66 26.32 -9.39
CA TYR A 2 -17.98 25.65 -10.51
C TYR A 2 -16.58 25.23 -10.05
N VAL A 3 -16.40 23.95 -9.78
CA VAL A 3 -15.06 23.38 -9.58
C VAL A 3 -14.42 23.34 -10.96
N ASN A 4 -13.66 24.39 -11.30
CA ASN A 4 -12.77 24.38 -12.45
C ASN A 4 -11.70 23.33 -12.19
N ARG A 5 -11.91 22.12 -12.71
CA ARG A 5 -10.88 21.09 -12.78
C ARG A 5 -9.82 21.62 -13.73
N ARG A 6 -8.72 22.12 -13.16
CA ARG A 6 -7.52 22.44 -13.93
C ARG A 6 -6.98 21.12 -14.44
N GLU A 7 -7.44 20.72 -15.63
CA GLU A 7 -6.73 19.80 -16.49
C GLU A 7 -5.39 20.50 -16.79
N LEU A 8 -4.39 20.29 -15.93
CA LEU A 8 -3.01 20.56 -16.30
C LEU A 8 -2.72 19.57 -17.42
N SER A 9 -3.04 19.97 -18.66
CA SER A 9 -2.47 19.41 -19.86
C SER A 9 -0.97 19.58 -19.68
N VAL A 10 -0.34 18.52 -19.18
CA VAL A 10 1.09 18.44 -18.95
C VAL A 10 1.72 18.62 -20.33
N THR A 11 2.09 19.87 -20.65
CA THR A 11 2.78 20.25 -21.88
C THR A 11 4.18 19.59 -21.95
N LEU A 12 4.62 18.97 -20.85
CA LEU A 12 5.73 18.02 -20.84
C LEU A 12 5.21 16.67 -21.30
N HIS A 13 5.49 16.34 -22.57
CA HIS A 13 5.26 15.04 -23.19
C HIS A 13 5.34 13.90 -22.14
N PRO A 14 4.29 13.07 -21.95
CA PRO A 14 4.30 11.99 -20.96
C PRO A 14 5.50 11.04 -21.14
N LEU A 15 5.98 10.92 -22.38
CA LEU A 15 7.22 10.21 -22.73
C LEU A 15 8.46 10.76 -21.99
N LYS A 16 8.59 12.08 -21.88
CA LYS A 16 9.71 12.77 -21.23
C LYS A 16 9.68 12.55 -19.71
N LEU A 17 8.48 12.46 -19.13
CA LEU A 17 8.28 12.16 -17.72
C LEU A 17 8.68 10.72 -17.40
N VAL A 18 8.21 9.75 -18.20
CA VAL A 18 8.61 8.34 -18.08
C VAL A 18 10.13 8.18 -18.23
N LEU A 19 10.73 8.87 -19.20
CA LEU A 19 12.17 8.80 -19.45
C LEU A 19 12.97 9.40 -18.28
N SER A 20 12.49 10.48 -17.64
CA SER A 20 13.12 11.01 -16.43
C SER A 20 13.05 10.06 -15.23
N ILE A 21 11.93 9.36 -15.05
CA ILE A 21 11.76 8.39 -13.96
C ILE A 21 12.66 7.17 -14.20
N ALA A 22 12.65 6.64 -15.43
CA ALA A 22 13.50 5.51 -15.81
C ALA A 22 14.99 5.86 -15.66
N ALA A 23 15.40 7.07 -16.08
CA ALA A 23 16.76 7.56 -15.88
C ALA A 23 17.11 7.69 -14.39
N GLY A 24 16.18 8.16 -13.56
CA GLY A 24 16.36 8.22 -12.10
C GLY A 24 16.55 6.85 -11.48
N ILE A 25 15.74 5.85 -11.86
CA ILE A 25 15.86 4.47 -11.37
C ILE A 25 17.20 3.86 -11.80
N TRP A 26 17.60 4.08 -13.05
CA TRP A 26 18.89 3.59 -13.57
C TRP A 26 20.07 4.20 -12.82
N LEU A 27 20.03 5.51 -12.55
CA LEU A 27 21.04 6.21 -11.75
C LEU A 27 21.06 5.71 -10.31
N GLY A 28 19.90 5.48 -9.70
CA GLY A 28 19.80 4.90 -8.36
C GLY A 28 20.42 3.49 -8.31
N PHE A 29 20.14 2.66 -9.31
CA PHE A 29 20.71 1.32 -9.40
C PHE A 29 22.24 1.34 -9.53
N LEU A 30 22.77 2.19 -10.42
CA LEU A 30 24.21 2.39 -10.57
C LEU A 30 24.87 2.88 -9.28
N ALA A 31 24.24 3.82 -8.57
CA ALA A 31 24.74 4.32 -7.29
C ALA A 31 24.82 3.20 -6.25
N VAL A 32 23.74 2.41 -6.09
CA VAL A 32 23.69 1.28 -5.15
C VAL A 32 24.75 0.23 -5.50
N LEU A 33 24.92 -0.12 -6.77
CA LEU A 33 25.97 -1.04 -7.21
C LEU A 33 27.37 -0.52 -6.90
N LEU A 34 27.63 0.77 -7.17
CA LEU A 34 28.93 1.38 -6.87
C LEU A 34 29.19 1.39 -5.36
N THR A 35 28.18 1.73 -4.55
CA THR A 35 28.30 1.71 -3.09
C THR A 35 28.56 0.30 -2.60
N ALA A 36 27.83 -0.71 -3.08
CA ALA A 36 28.05 -2.10 -2.72
C ALA A 36 29.45 -2.59 -3.12
N TRP A 37 29.92 -2.25 -4.32
CA TRP A 37 31.28 -2.54 -4.78
C TRP A 37 32.31 -1.88 -3.85
N LEU A 38 32.16 -0.59 -3.58
CA LEU A 38 33.10 0.16 -2.75
C LEU A 38 33.15 -0.41 -1.33
N VAL A 39 31.99 -0.73 -0.76
CA VAL A 39 31.87 -1.41 0.53
C VAL A 39 32.54 -2.77 0.49
N TYR A 40 32.36 -3.57 -0.56
CA TYR A 40 33.01 -4.87 -0.71
C TYR A 40 34.54 -4.75 -0.76
N ASN A 41 35.07 -3.77 -1.49
CA ASN A 41 36.52 -3.51 -1.55
C ASN A 41 37.09 -2.88 -0.27
N ALA A 42 36.30 -2.05 0.42
CA ALA A 42 36.70 -1.37 1.64
C ALA A 42 36.48 -2.20 2.89
N LEU A 43 35.78 -3.35 2.81
CA LEU A 43 35.53 -4.22 3.94
C LEU A 43 36.84 -4.90 4.36
N PRO A 44 37.40 -4.58 5.55
CA PRO A 44 38.57 -5.27 6.05
C PRO A 44 38.21 -6.73 6.35
N ALA A 45 39.14 -7.65 6.06
CA ALA A 45 38.95 -9.09 6.23
C ALA A 45 38.49 -9.49 7.65
N GLU A 46 38.81 -8.70 8.68
CA GLU A 46 38.35 -8.93 10.06
C GLU A 46 36.82 -8.89 10.23
N GLN A 47 36.12 -7.95 9.58
CA GLN A 47 34.66 -7.84 9.69
C GLN A 47 33.96 -9.05 9.04
N THR A 48 34.59 -9.67 8.04
CA THR A 48 34.05 -10.88 7.40
C THR A 48 34.15 -12.10 8.30
N GLN A 49 35.12 -12.16 9.23
CA GLN A 49 35.23 -13.25 10.19
C GLN A 49 34.16 -13.14 11.28
N ALA A 50 33.95 -11.92 11.82
CA ALA A 50 32.87 -11.68 12.76
C ALA A 50 31.49 -12.01 12.14
N LEU A 51 31.26 -11.61 10.88
CA LEU A 51 30.02 -11.90 10.17
C LEU A 51 29.84 -13.39 9.82
N LYS A 52 30.94 -14.13 9.57
CA LYS A 52 30.90 -15.59 9.37
C LYS A 52 30.63 -16.36 10.66
N ASN A 53 31.16 -15.89 11.78
CA ASN A 53 30.90 -16.48 13.09
C ASN A 53 29.43 -16.27 13.49
N THR A 54 28.87 -15.08 13.27
CA THR A 54 27.45 -14.84 13.52
C THR A 54 26.56 -15.61 12.54
N ALA A 55 26.91 -15.68 11.25
CA ALA A 55 26.19 -16.52 10.30
C ALA A 55 26.24 -18.02 10.66
N SER A 56 27.35 -18.51 11.23
CA SER A 56 27.44 -19.89 11.76
C SER A 56 26.59 -20.09 13.01
N GLU A 57 26.51 -19.10 13.91
CA GLU A 57 25.58 -19.14 15.04
C GLU A 57 24.11 -19.15 14.58
N LEU A 58 23.75 -18.39 13.55
CA LEU A 58 22.39 -18.42 12.99
C LEU A 58 22.07 -19.73 12.25
N THR A 59 23.09 -20.42 11.71
CA THR A 59 22.90 -21.70 11.00
C THR A 59 22.97 -22.91 11.94
N THR A 60 23.53 -22.73 13.14
CA THR A 60 23.53 -23.76 14.19
C THR A 60 22.17 -23.74 14.87
N PRO A 61 21.32 -24.78 14.69
CA PRO A 61 20.01 -24.81 15.33
C PRO A 61 20.21 -24.76 16.86
N PRO A 62 19.54 -23.85 17.59
CA PRO A 62 19.71 -23.74 19.02
C PRO A 62 19.26 -25.05 19.66
N ALA A 63 20.20 -25.74 20.31
CA ALA A 63 19.87 -26.87 21.16
C ALA A 63 18.87 -26.39 22.22
N ALA A 64 17.70 -27.03 22.21
CA ALA A 64 16.55 -26.80 23.06
C ALA A 64 16.88 -26.15 24.43
N LYS A 65 16.56 -24.87 24.56
CA LYS A 65 16.37 -24.23 25.86
C LYS A 65 14.92 -23.75 25.94
N ALA A 66 14.19 -24.45 26.80
CA ALA A 66 13.00 -24.08 27.54
C ALA A 66 12.06 -23.01 26.94
N ASN A 67 10.87 -23.47 26.56
CA ASN A 67 9.60 -22.75 26.51
C ASN A 67 9.50 -21.56 25.51
N PRO A 68 8.97 -21.80 24.28
CA PRO A 68 8.84 -20.78 23.25
C PRO A 68 7.60 -19.87 23.40
N GLU A 69 6.97 -19.80 24.57
CA GLU A 69 5.63 -19.18 24.70
C GLU A 69 5.65 -17.68 25.11
N SER A 70 6.83 -17.07 25.34
CA SER A 70 6.88 -15.66 25.80
C SER A 70 7.98 -14.76 25.22
N ASP A 71 8.83 -15.23 24.30
CA ASP A 71 10.06 -14.49 23.93
C ASP A 71 9.93 -13.57 22.69
N ASN A 72 8.75 -13.47 22.06
CA ASN A 72 8.61 -12.64 20.85
C ASN A 72 7.33 -11.79 20.83
N PRO A 73 7.13 -10.87 21.81
CA PRO A 73 5.99 -9.96 21.81
C PRO A 73 5.93 -9.10 20.54
N MET A 74 7.10 -8.78 19.96
CA MET A 74 7.19 -8.04 18.69
C MET A 74 6.66 -8.82 17.49
N PHE A 75 6.84 -10.13 17.45
CA PHE A 75 6.36 -10.95 16.34
C PHE A 75 4.84 -11.13 16.40
N ASP A 76 4.30 -11.35 17.60
CA ASP A 76 2.85 -11.41 17.80
C ASP A 76 2.19 -10.07 17.50
N GLN A 77 2.79 -8.96 17.94
CA GLN A 77 2.31 -7.62 17.61
C GLN A 77 2.36 -7.35 16.11
N TYR A 78 3.41 -7.75 15.39
CA TYR A 78 3.48 -7.63 13.94
C TYR A 78 2.37 -8.42 13.24
N ARG A 79 2.10 -9.65 13.69
CA ARG A 79 0.99 -10.47 13.16
C ARG A 79 -0.39 -9.89 13.48
N GLN A 80 -0.54 -9.24 14.62
CA GLN A 80 -1.76 -8.50 14.94
C GLN A 80 -1.93 -7.29 14.02
N ILE A 81 -0.88 -6.48 13.84
CA ILE A 81 -0.91 -5.31 12.94
C ILE A 81 -1.23 -5.71 11.50
N LEU A 82 -0.68 -6.82 11.00
CA LEU A 82 -1.00 -7.35 9.67
C LEU A 82 -2.50 -7.67 9.53
N ARG A 83 -3.07 -8.42 10.48
CA ARG A 83 -4.49 -8.78 10.46
C ARG A 83 -5.40 -7.56 10.62
N GLU A 84 -5.03 -6.63 11.49
CA GLU A 84 -5.74 -5.37 11.66
C GLU A 84 -5.66 -4.49 10.41
N GLY A 85 -4.52 -4.47 9.72
CA GLY A 85 -4.31 -3.75 8.48
C GLY A 85 -5.21 -4.26 7.37
N GLU A 86 -5.27 -5.58 7.17
CA GLU A 86 -6.16 -6.22 6.19
C GLU A 86 -7.64 -5.95 6.51
N ALA A 87 -8.05 -6.08 7.78
CA ALA A 87 -9.42 -5.81 8.21
C ALA A 87 -9.81 -4.34 7.96
N ARG A 88 -9.00 -3.38 8.41
CA ARG A 88 -9.26 -1.95 8.19
C ARG A 88 -9.27 -1.58 6.72
N GLN A 89 -8.48 -2.26 5.89
CA GLN A 89 -8.45 -2.01 4.46
C GLN A 89 -9.72 -2.52 3.78
N ALA A 90 -10.22 -3.71 4.16
CA ALA A 90 -11.50 -4.23 3.69
C ALA A 90 -12.66 -3.29 4.09
N GLU A 91 -12.70 -2.85 5.34
CA GLU A 91 -13.71 -1.90 5.82
C GLU A 91 -13.67 -0.56 5.09
N GLN A 92 -12.47 0.00 4.86
CA GLN A 92 -12.30 1.25 4.12
C GLN A 92 -12.73 1.13 2.66
N VAL A 93 -12.44 0.01 2.01
CA VAL A 93 -12.87 -0.25 0.63
C VAL A 93 -14.39 -0.37 0.57
N GLU A 94 -15.02 -1.12 1.47
CA GLU A 94 -16.48 -1.26 1.53
C GLU A 94 -17.17 0.09 1.80
N GLN A 95 -16.64 0.88 2.73
CA GLN A 95 -17.15 2.23 3.01
C GLN A 95 -16.97 3.17 1.81
N ALA A 96 -15.83 3.12 1.13
CA ALA A 96 -15.58 3.92 -0.06
C ALA A 96 -16.49 3.50 -1.23
N GLU A 97 -16.77 2.21 -1.40
CA GLU A 97 -17.72 1.71 -2.40
C GLU A 97 -19.15 2.14 -2.07
N ARG A 98 -19.60 1.99 -0.82
CA ARG A 98 -20.91 2.51 -0.37
C ARG A 98 -21.05 4.01 -0.59
N GLN A 99 -20.00 4.77 -0.27
CA GLN A 99 -20.01 6.21 -0.49
C GLN A 99 -19.98 6.57 -1.99
N ARG A 100 -19.33 5.77 -2.84
CA ARG A 100 -19.38 5.91 -4.30
C ARG A 100 -20.74 5.56 -4.89
N ASN A 101 -21.40 4.52 -4.39
CA ASN A 101 -22.77 4.14 -4.79
C ASN A 101 -23.76 5.24 -4.40
N PHE A 102 -23.67 5.75 -3.16
CA PHE A 102 -24.54 6.83 -2.67
C PHE A 102 -24.31 8.15 -3.43
N ASN A 103 -23.06 8.54 -3.68
CA ASN A 103 -22.72 9.72 -4.49
C ASN A 103 -22.82 9.47 -6.00
N GLY A 104 -23.27 8.29 -6.43
CA GLY A 104 -23.40 7.94 -7.83
C GLY A 104 -24.51 8.73 -8.51
N PRO A 105 -24.37 9.04 -9.82
CA PRO A 105 -25.35 9.82 -10.55
C PRO A 105 -26.74 9.14 -10.63
N LYS A 106 -26.78 7.79 -10.60
CA LYS A 106 -28.04 7.03 -10.58
C LYS A 106 -28.77 7.15 -9.24
N CYS A 107 -28.06 7.03 -8.13
CA CYS A 107 -28.63 7.21 -6.80
C CYS A 107 -29.18 8.64 -6.64
N GLN A 108 -28.39 9.64 -7.03
CA GLN A 108 -28.79 11.05 -6.97
C GLN A 108 -30.03 11.34 -7.84
N PHE A 109 -30.09 10.79 -9.06
CA PHE A 109 -31.26 10.93 -9.94
C PHE A 109 -32.54 10.39 -9.29
N TRP A 110 -32.51 9.16 -8.77
CA TRP A 110 -33.68 8.55 -8.15
C TRP A 110 -34.07 9.20 -6.83
N MET A 111 -33.08 9.67 -6.06
CA MET A 111 -33.32 10.44 -4.84
C MET A 111 -34.03 11.77 -5.13
N GLN A 112 -33.59 12.48 -6.18
CA GLN A 112 -34.22 13.72 -6.62
C GLN A 112 -35.62 13.49 -7.21
N GLN A 113 -35.81 12.41 -7.97
CA GLN A 113 -37.13 12.04 -8.51
C GLN A 113 -38.12 11.66 -7.40
N ASN A 114 -37.67 10.97 -6.35
CA ASN A 114 -38.51 10.61 -5.20
C ASN A 114 -38.93 11.83 -4.37
N GLN A 115 -38.09 12.87 -4.31
CA GLN A 115 -38.44 14.12 -3.63
C GLN A 115 -39.51 14.93 -4.38
N THR A 116 -39.53 14.88 -5.72
CA THR A 116 -40.46 15.66 -6.54
C THR A 116 -41.76 14.93 -6.85
N ALA A 117 -41.75 13.59 -6.91
CA ALA A 117 -42.93 12.76 -7.06
C ALA A 117 -42.69 11.36 -6.43
N PRO A 118 -43.10 11.13 -5.17
CA PRO A 118 -42.85 9.86 -4.51
C PRO A 118 -43.66 8.74 -5.18
N SER A 119 -42.96 7.77 -5.78
CA SER A 119 -43.55 6.61 -6.43
C SER A 119 -42.94 5.32 -5.88
N GLU A 120 -43.69 4.22 -5.90
CA GLU A 120 -43.19 2.89 -5.51
C GLU A 120 -41.94 2.49 -6.33
N LYS A 121 -41.93 2.82 -7.62
CA LYS A 121 -40.82 2.53 -8.54
C LYS A 121 -39.54 3.30 -8.18
N SER A 122 -39.66 4.58 -7.78
CA SER A 122 -38.50 5.37 -7.37
C SER A 122 -37.92 4.90 -6.03
N ARG A 123 -38.76 4.48 -5.08
CA ARG A 123 -38.29 3.91 -3.81
C ARG A 123 -37.53 2.61 -4.04
N ALA A 124 -38.05 1.69 -4.86
CA ALA A 124 -37.37 0.45 -5.21
C ALA A 124 -36.00 0.69 -5.87
N ALA A 125 -35.90 1.68 -6.76
CA ALA A 125 -34.64 2.04 -7.42
C ALA A 125 -33.61 2.64 -6.46
N ILE A 126 -34.02 3.43 -5.46
CA ILE A 126 -33.11 3.94 -4.42
C ILE A 126 -32.48 2.79 -3.62
N TYR A 127 -33.28 1.80 -3.20
CA TYR A 127 -32.75 0.63 -2.47
C TYR A 127 -31.78 -0.20 -3.31
N GLN A 128 -31.97 -0.25 -4.63
CA GLN A 128 -31.09 -0.99 -5.54
C GLN A 128 -29.79 -0.24 -5.87
N PHE A 129 -29.82 1.09 -5.99
CA PHE A 129 -28.69 1.88 -6.51
C PHE A 129 -27.90 2.68 -5.45
N CYS A 130 -28.46 2.89 -4.25
CA CYS A 130 -27.82 3.63 -3.16
C CYS A 130 -27.31 2.74 -2.02
N GLY A 131 -27.39 1.40 -2.17
CA GLY A 131 -27.03 0.38 -1.19
C GLY A 131 -25.58 -0.07 -1.26
#